data_AF-A0A2J6S7Y6-F1
#
_entry.id   AF-A0A2J6S7Y6-F1
#
_cell.length_a   1.000
_cell.length_b   1.000
_cell.length_c   1.000
_cell.angle_alpha   90.00
_cell.angle_beta   90.00
_cell.angle_gamma   90.00
#
_symmetry.space_group_name_H-M   'P 1'
#
loop_
_entity.id
_entity.type
_entity.pdbx_description
1 polymer ?
#
loop_
_entity_poly.entity_id
_entity_poly.type
_entity_poly.pdbx_seq_one_letter_code
_entity_poly.pdbx_strand_id
1 'polypeptide(L)'
;MIGCREVVEEFVQQGYSDLALPYTAANLPEAVKGEKARRQFLDLQYYVLTPHAQNLEKEGEPHQNIEGSADDYFLTIKELGHGSFGQVDHVVGRLSLEHFARKRIPRGKTLKRDQQAMRSFQNELKALKSLSHRHLVKLVSSYSDRSWVGLIMQPVAECNFELFLSAEDINEIDRQTCIRRFFGCLATAVDYLHQHQIRHKDIKPANILVNNRAVLLTDFGTSHNWSDDTRSTSNGTSMGFTKRYCAPEVAGCGSRNQSGDVWSLGCVFLEM
;
A
#
# COMPACT_ATOMS: atom_id res chain seq x y z
N MET A 1 20.33 10.92 -8.72
CA MET A 1 21.24 10.56 -9.84
C MET A 1 20.59 9.48 -10.70
N ILE A 2 19.58 9.81 -11.50
CA ILE A 2 19.00 8.83 -12.44
C ILE A 2 19.80 8.93 -13.75
N GLY A 3 20.38 7.81 -14.20
CA GLY A 3 20.92 7.65 -15.56
C GLY A 3 22.44 7.74 -15.75
N CYS A 4 23.22 8.07 -14.73
CA CYS A 4 24.68 8.25 -14.86
C CYS A 4 25.46 7.16 -14.11
N ARG A 5 25.43 5.93 -14.62
CA ARG A 5 26.21 4.81 -14.07
C ARG A 5 27.71 5.14 -13.96
N GLU A 6 28.20 5.89 -14.93
CA GLU A 6 29.57 6.43 -15.01
C GLU A 6 29.92 7.31 -13.80
N VAL A 7 28.99 8.13 -13.29
CA VAL A 7 29.24 9.02 -12.14
C VAL A 7 29.34 8.23 -10.84
N VAL A 8 28.53 7.18 -10.68
CA VAL A 8 28.60 6.31 -9.49
C VAL A 8 29.89 5.50 -9.49
N GLU A 9 30.30 4.97 -10.65
CA GLU A 9 31.56 4.25 -10.81
C GLU A 9 32.77 5.17 -10.55
N GLU A 10 32.72 6.42 -11.01
CA GLU A 10 33.77 7.42 -10.77
C GLU A 10 33.87 7.82 -9.29
N PHE A 11 32.74 7.94 -8.57
CA PHE A 11 32.74 8.15 -7.12
C PHE A 11 33.46 7.00 -6.40
N VAL A 12 33.11 5.75 -6.73
CA VAL A 12 33.71 4.56 -6.11
C VAL A 12 35.20 4.46 -6.44
N GLN A 13 35.61 4.72 -7.68
CA GLN A 13 37.03 4.73 -8.09
C GLN A 13 37.86 5.79 -7.37
N GLN A 14 37.27 6.95 -7.08
CA GLN A 14 37.92 8.03 -6.34
C GLN A 14 37.81 7.85 -4.81
N GLY A 15 37.27 6.72 -4.32
CA GLY A 15 37.17 6.39 -2.91
C GLY A 15 36.04 7.12 -2.15
N TYR A 16 35.13 7.77 -2.87
CA TYR A 16 33.96 8.42 -2.29
C TYR A 16 32.85 7.41 -2.01
N SER A 17 32.28 7.48 -0.80
CA SER A 17 31.12 6.69 -0.38
C SER A 17 30.10 7.59 0.33
N ASP A 18 28.97 7.00 0.72
CA ASP A 18 27.95 7.61 1.57
C ASP A 18 28.49 8.03 2.95
N LEU A 19 29.62 7.47 3.40
CA LEU A 19 30.33 7.92 4.61
C LEU A 19 30.86 9.37 4.53
N ALA A 20 31.01 9.92 3.33
CA ALA A 20 31.55 11.27 3.12
C ALA A 20 30.46 12.36 3.07
N LEU A 21 29.19 12.00 3.30
CA LEU A 21 28.11 12.96 3.44
C LEU A 21 28.22 13.78 4.75
N PRO A 22 27.82 15.06 4.77
CA PRO A 22 27.33 15.87 3.64
C PRO A 22 28.45 16.42 2.73
N TYR A 23 28.19 16.43 1.42
CA TYR A 23 28.90 17.27 0.47
C TYR A 23 28.34 18.70 0.46
N THR A 24 29.21 19.65 0.14
CA THR A 24 28.95 21.05 -0.13
C THR A 24 29.27 21.34 -1.59
N ALA A 25 28.84 22.48 -2.13
CA ALA A 25 29.19 22.88 -3.49
C ALA A 25 30.71 22.91 -3.75
N ALA A 26 31.51 23.15 -2.70
CA ALA A 26 32.95 23.24 -2.75
C ALA A 26 33.68 21.88 -2.73
N ASN A 27 33.11 20.84 -2.09
CA ASN A 27 33.75 19.53 -1.96
C ASN A 27 33.05 18.42 -2.77
N LEU A 28 31.98 18.74 -3.50
CA LEU A 28 31.31 17.80 -4.39
C LEU A 28 32.23 17.45 -5.59
N PRO A 29 32.53 16.16 -5.85
CA PRO A 29 33.43 15.74 -6.92
C PRO A 29 33.06 16.34 -8.29
N GLU A 30 34.07 16.67 -9.11
CA GLU A 30 33.88 17.19 -10.47
C GLU A 30 33.17 16.19 -11.40
N ALA A 31 33.18 14.90 -11.04
CA ALA A 31 32.42 13.83 -11.68
C ALA A 31 30.93 14.19 -11.85
N VAL A 32 30.35 14.92 -10.89
CA VAL A 32 29.00 15.51 -11.06
C VAL A 32 29.13 16.78 -11.91
N LYS A 33 29.01 16.60 -13.24
CA LYS A 33 29.14 17.69 -14.22
C LYS A 33 27.85 18.49 -14.36
N GLY A 34 27.99 19.81 -14.44
CA GLY A 34 26.89 20.74 -14.71
C GLY A 34 26.16 21.23 -13.46
N GLU A 35 25.86 22.52 -13.44
CA GLU A 35 25.31 23.22 -12.26
C GLU A 35 23.98 22.61 -11.79
N LYS A 36 23.10 22.24 -12.73
CA LYS A 36 21.81 21.59 -12.42
C LYS A 36 21.98 20.23 -11.73
N ALA A 37 22.91 19.39 -12.20
CA ALA A 37 23.15 18.07 -11.62
C ALA A 37 23.82 18.18 -10.24
N ARG A 38 24.78 19.12 -10.10
CA ARG A 38 25.42 19.42 -8.81
C ARG A 38 24.40 19.90 -7.78
N ARG A 39 23.52 20.81 -8.16
CA ARG A 39 22.43 21.28 -7.28
C ARG A 39 21.50 20.15 -6.89
N GLN A 40 21.05 19.33 -7.85
CA GLN A 40 20.24 18.15 -7.57
C GLN A 40 20.93 17.15 -6.62
N PHE A 41 22.23 16.92 -6.77
CA PHE A 41 22.96 16.04 -5.86
C PHE A 41 22.93 16.62 -4.43
N LEU A 42 23.25 17.91 -4.29
CA LEU A 42 23.31 18.57 -2.99
C LEU A 42 21.93 18.67 -2.31
N ASP A 43 20.86 18.76 -3.09
CA ASP A 43 19.49 18.73 -2.56
C ASP A 43 19.10 17.28 -2.14
N LEU A 44 19.52 16.27 -2.91
CA LEU A 44 19.16 14.87 -2.66
C LEU A 44 19.90 14.25 -1.47
N GLN A 45 21.11 14.70 -1.13
CA GLN A 45 21.86 14.16 0.01
C GLN A 45 21.12 14.32 1.35
N TYR A 46 20.24 15.33 1.47
CA TYR A 46 19.40 15.52 2.65
C TYR A 46 18.60 14.25 2.98
N TYR A 47 18.11 13.55 1.95
CA TYR A 47 17.37 12.30 2.12
C TYR A 47 18.28 11.16 2.57
N VAL A 48 19.56 11.15 2.20
CA VAL A 48 20.49 10.13 2.69
C VAL A 48 20.87 10.39 4.17
N LEU A 49 20.95 11.68 4.55
CA LEU A 49 21.36 12.12 5.88
C LEU A 49 20.24 12.09 6.93
N THR A 50 18.98 12.13 6.50
CA THR A 50 17.84 12.09 7.41
C THR A 50 17.34 10.65 7.60
N PRO A 51 17.23 10.17 8.85
CA PRO A 51 16.71 8.82 9.12
C PRO A 51 15.31 8.59 8.54
N HIS A 52 14.51 9.64 8.37
CA HIS A 52 13.15 9.53 7.84
C HIS A 52 13.08 8.93 6.45
N ALA A 53 13.96 9.31 5.50
CA ALA A 53 13.87 8.77 4.15
C ALA A 53 14.14 7.25 4.13
N GLN A 54 15.17 6.82 4.86
CA GLN A 54 15.49 5.40 5.01
C GLN A 54 14.37 4.64 5.73
N ASN A 55 13.84 5.20 6.80
CA ASN A 55 12.80 4.54 7.61
C ASN A 55 11.45 4.45 6.86
N LEU A 56 11.15 5.39 5.96
CA LEU A 56 9.94 5.37 5.14
C LEU A 56 9.98 4.28 4.06
N GLU A 57 11.14 3.74 3.74
CA GLU A 57 11.30 2.71 2.70
C GLU A 57 11.71 1.35 3.31
N LYS A 58 11.77 1.25 4.65
CA LYS A 58 12.21 0.05 5.37
C LYS A 58 11.08 -0.62 6.15
N GLU A 59 10.96 -1.92 5.97
CA GLU A 59 10.00 -2.76 6.68
C GLU A 59 10.29 -2.85 8.18
N GLY A 60 9.22 -2.92 8.98
CA GLY A 60 9.28 -3.13 10.42
C GLY A 60 9.58 -1.88 11.24
N GLU A 61 9.85 -0.75 10.60
CA GLU A 61 10.04 0.53 11.28
C GLU A 61 8.74 1.01 11.96
N PRO A 62 8.84 1.73 13.11
CA PRO A 62 7.68 2.33 13.73
C PRO A 62 7.04 3.38 12.82
N HIS A 63 5.81 3.77 13.15
CA HIS A 63 5.12 4.83 12.41
C HIS A 63 5.91 6.14 12.48
N GLN A 64 6.19 6.75 11.33
CA GLN A 64 7.03 7.95 11.24
C GLN A 64 6.17 9.22 11.28
N ASN A 65 6.52 10.18 12.12
CA ASN A 65 5.98 11.54 12.03
C ASN A 65 6.98 12.40 11.26
N ILE A 66 6.55 12.97 10.13
CA ILE A 66 7.39 13.83 9.29
C ILE A 66 6.91 15.28 9.38
N GLU A 67 7.84 16.21 9.60
CA GLU A 67 7.50 17.64 9.75
C GLU A 67 7.14 18.30 8.41
N GLY A 68 7.71 17.79 7.31
CA GLY A 68 7.52 18.25 5.93
C GLY A 68 6.45 17.47 5.19
N SER A 69 6.53 17.43 3.86
CA SER A 69 5.61 16.64 3.03
C SER A 69 6.20 15.27 2.74
N ALA A 70 5.38 14.23 2.68
CA ALA A 70 5.83 12.94 2.15
C ALA A 70 6.27 13.02 0.68
N ASP A 71 5.80 14.01 -0.08
CA ASP A 71 6.22 14.25 -1.47
C ASP A 71 7.69 14.71 -1.57
N ASP A 72 8.27 15.15 -0.46
CA ASP A 72 9.70 15.41 -0.36
C ASP A 72 10.48 14.11 -0.47
N TYR A 73 9.93 12.96 -0.03
CA TYR A 73 10.60 11.66 -0.04
C TYR A 73 10.18 10.78 -1.22
N PHE A 74 8.98 10.99 -1.76
CA PHE A 74 8.40 10.17 -2.82
C PHE A 74 8.03 11.01 -4.05
N LEU A 75 8.45 10.57 -5.23
CA LEU A 75 8.00 11.13 -6.50
C LEU A 75 6.71 10.43 -6.95
N THR A 76 5.63 11.19 -7.11
CA THR A 76 4.36 10.65 -7.64
C THR A 76 4.46 10.43 -9.14
N ILE A 77 4.15 9.22 -9.60
CA ILE A 77 4.14 8.83 -11.01
C ILE A 77 2.74 8.94 -11.60
N LYS A 78 1.77 8.27 -10.97
CA LYS A 78 0.37 8.29 -11.39
C LYS A 78 -0.55 7.91 -10.24
N GLU A 79 -1.81 8.33 -10.34
CA GLU A 79 -2.87 7.83 -9.48
C GLU A 79 -3.22 6.38 -9.87
N LEU A 80 -3.38 5.51 -8.88
CA LEU A 80 -3.82 4.11 -9.05
C LEU A 80 -5.30 3.95 -8.71
N GLY A 81 -5.84 4.79 -7.83
CA GLY A 81 -7.27 4.82 -7.54
C GLY A 81 -7.65 5.81 -6.46
N HIS A 82 -8.94 6.10 -6.40
CA HIS A 82 -9.55 6.96 -5.40
C HIS A 82 -10.73 6.23 -4.76
N GLY A 83 -10.74 6.16 -3.43
CA GLY A 83 -11.75 5.45 -2.67
C GLY A 83 -12.36 6.29 -1.56
N SER A 84 -13.31 5.70 -0.84
CA SER A 84 -14.02 6.33 0.29
C SER A 84 -13.08 6.77 1.42
N PHE A 85 -11.91 6.13 1.50
CA PHE A 85 -10.94 6.31 2.59
C PHE A 85 -9.73 7.12 2.19
N GLY A 86 -9.52 7.44 0.91
CA GLY A 86 -8.35 8.18 0.47
C GLY A 86 -7.94 7.91 -0.97
N GLN A 87 -6.75 8.41 -1.31
CA GLN A 87 -6.13 8.30 -2.63
C GLN A 87 -5.00 7.28 -2.59
N VAL A 88 -4.84 6.49 -3.64
CA VAL A 88 -3.72 5.56 -3.82
C VAL A 88 -2.94 5.96 -5.05
N ASP A 89 -1.64 6.15 -4.90
CA ASP A 89 -0.74 6.57 -5.96
C ASP A 89 0.40 5.59 -6.14
N HIS A 90 0.87 5.45 -7.38
CA HIS A 90 2.16 4.85 -7.67
C HIS A 90 3.23 5.93 -7.45
N VAL A 91 4.15 5.65 -6.54
CA VAL A 91 5.28 6.52 -6.25
C VAL A 91 6.62 5.80 -6.41
N VAL A 92 7.68 6.59 -6.56
CA VAL A 92 9.06 6.12 -6.55
C VAL A 92 9.79 6.78 -5.38
N GLY A 93 10.46 5.98 -4.55
CA GLY A 93 11.31 6.47 -3.47
C GLY A 93 12.46 7.30 -4.03
N ARG A 94 12.67 8.52 -3.55
CA ARG A 94 13.75 9.37 -4.06
C ARG A 94 15.13 8.88 -3.64
N LEU A 95 15.18 8.10 -2.56
CA LEU A 95 16.41 7.50 -2.05
C LEU A 95 16.70 6.16 -2.75
N SER A 96 15.84 5.15 -2.57
CA SER A 96 16.07 3.82 -3.15
C SER A 96 15.81 3.72 -4.65
N LEU A 97 15.02 4.66 -5.22
CA LEU A 97 14.45 4.54 -6.56
C LEU A 97 13.48 3.36 -6.74
N GLU A 98 13.04 2.75 -5.63
CA GLU A 98 12.10 1.64 -5.65
C GLU A 98 10.66 2.12 -5.83
N HIS A 99 9.83 1.24 -6.40
CA HIS A 99 8.44 1.51 -6.70
C HIS A 99 7.53 1.08 -5.54
N PHE A 100 6.61 1.97 -5.15
CA PHE A 100 5.67 1.74 -4.06
C PHE A 100 4.25 2.16 -4.41
N ALA A 101 3.28 1.47 -3.82
CA ALA A 101 1.90 1.94 -3.77
C ALA A 101 1.72 2.75 -2.47
N ARG A 102 1.37 4.03 -2.61
CA ARG A 102 1.18 4.93 -1.48
C ARG A 102 -0.29 5.25 -1.31
N LYS A 103 -0.90 4.75 -0.22
CA LYS A 103 -2.26 5.14 0.17
C LYS A 103 -2.18 6.33 1.10
N ARG A 104 -2.89 7.41 0.78
CA ARG A 104 -2.95 8.67 1.54
C ARG A 104 -4.37 8.96 1.97
N ILE A 105 -4.56 9.18 3.26
CA ILE A 105 -5.84 9.49 3.88
C ILE A 105 -5.77 10.94 4.38
N PRO A 106 -6.66 11.84 3.91
CA PRO A 106 -6.59 13.24 4.29
C PRO A 106 -6.99 13.40 5.75
N ARG A 107 -6.28 14.28 6.47
CA ARG A 107 -6.71 14.70 7.81
C ARG A 107 -8.07 15.40 7.71
N GLY A 108 -8.97 15.09 8.65
CA GLY A 108 -10.33 15.57 8.61
C GLY A 108 -10.42 17.07 8.93
N LYS A 109 -11.22 17.80 8.15
CA LYS A 109 -11.50 19.23 8.42
C LYS A 109 -12.32 19.48 9.69
N THR A 110 -12.93 18.42 10.23
CA THR A 110 -13.69 18.45 11.48
C THR A 110 -13.23 17.31 12.37
N LEU A 111 -13.32 17.46 13.69
CA LEU A 111 -12.92 16.43 14.66
C LEU A 111 -13.58 15.07 14.37
N LYS A 112 -14.87 15.05 14.03
CA LYS A 112 -15.60 13.81 13.71
C LYS A 112 -15.04 13.11 12.46
N ARG A 113 -14.76 13.86 11.40
CA ARG A 113 -14.20 13.30 10.15
C ARG A 113 -12.76 12.85 10.35
N ASP A 114 -11.98 13.59 11.14
CA ASP A 114 -10.59 13.25 11.44
C ASP A 114 -10.50 11.98 12.28
N GLN A 115 -11.37 11.83 13.30
CA GLN A 115 -11.47 10.59 14.07
C GLN A 115 -11.87 9.40 13.20
N GLN A 116 -12.77 9.57 12.23
CA GLN A 116 -13.16 8.48 11.33
C GLN A 116 -12.01 8.08 10.40
N ALA A 117 -11.32 9.06 9.80
CA ALA A 117 -10.15 8.83 8.97
C ALA A 117 -9.04 8.13 9.75
N MET A 118 -8.75 8.60 10.97
CA MET A 118 -7.73 8.02 11.85
C MET A 118 -8.08 6.59 12.29
N ARG A 119 -9.35 6.30 12.58
CA ARG A 119 -9.80 4.92 12.89
C ARG A 119 -9.57 3.98 11.72
N SER A 120 -9.94 4.40 10.50
CA SER A 120 -9.70 3.59 9.29
C SER A 120 -8.21 3.34 9.09
N PHE A 121 -7.39 4.39 9.18
CA PHE A 121 -5.94 4.30 9.09
C PHE A 121 -5.34 3.36 10.14
N GLN A 122 -5.71 3.51 11.42
CA GLN A 122 -5.21 2.69 12.51
C GLN A 122 -5.63 1.23 12.37
N ASN A 123 -6.86 0.96 11.94
CA ASN A 123 -7.32 -0.40 11.65
C ASN A 123 -6.49 -1.05 10.55
N GLU A 124 -6.32 -0.35 9.43
CA GLU A 124 -5.54 -0.86 8.29
C GLU A 124 -4.07 -1.07 8.68
N LEU A 125 -3.48 -0.12 9.38
CA LEU A 125 -2.11 -0.22 9.88
C LEU A 125 -1.93 -1.41 10.84
N LYS A 126 -2.85 -1.60 11.79
CA LYS A 126 -2.81 -2.71 12.74
C LYS A 126 -2.94 -4.05 12.02
N ALA A 127 -3.87 -4.16 11.08
CA ALA A 127 -4.07 -5.37 10.29
C ALA A 127 -2.84 -5.69 9.45
N LEU A 128 -2.34 -4.74 8.66
CA LEU A 128 -1.20 -4.98 7.77
C LEU A 128 0.10 -5.27 8.53
N LYS A 129 0.28 -4.74 9.75
CA LYS A 129 1.43 -5.09 10.61
C LYS A 129 1.42 -6.53 11.10
N SER A 130 0.23 -7.13 11.28
CA SER A 130 0.10 -8.50 11.80
C SER A 130 -0.03 -9.57 10.71
N LEU A 131 -0.04 -9.18 9.44
CA LEU A 131 -0.30 -10.08 8.31
C LEU A 131 0.94 -10.21 7.43
N SER A 132 1.27 -11.45 7.06
CA SER A 132 2.34 -11.74 6.10
C SER A 132 1.97 -12.96 5.28
N HIS A 133 1.44 -12.73 4.09
CA HIS A 133 0.99 -13.78 3.19
C HIS A 133 1.14 -13.36 1.73
N ARG A 134 1.52 -14.30 0.86
CA ARG A 134 1.87 -14.04 -0.55
C ARG A 134 0.73 -13.48 -1.42
N HIS A 135 -0.50 -13.62 -0.96
CA HIS A 135 -1.72 -13.15 -1.63
C HIS A 135 -2.36 -11.96 -0.92
N LEU A 136 -1.60 -11.24 -0.10
CA LEU A 136 -2.00 -9.98 0.52
C LEU A 136 -0.99 -8.89 0.14
N VAL A 137 -1.43 -7.64 0.08
CA VAL A 137 -0.48 -6.51 0.00
C VAL A 137 0.38 -6.45 1.26
N LYS A 138 1.63 -6.05 1.09
CA LYS A 138 2.60 -5.94 2.18
C LYS A 138 2.80 -4.48 2.55
N LEU A 139 2.74 -4.19 3.85
CA LEU A 139 3.13 -2.89 4.38
C LEU A 139 4.65 -2.79 4.44
N VAL A 140 5.19 -1.76 3.81
CA VAL A 140 6.60 -1.37 3.95
C VAL A 140 6.74 -0.44 5.15
N SER A 141 6.02 0.68 5.15
CA SER A 141 6.10 1.66 6.23
C SER A 141 4.80 2.46 6.35
N SER A 142 4.73 3.31 7.37
CA SER A 142 3.61 4.23 7.55
C SER A 142 4.09 5.57 8.08
N TYR A 143 3.37 6.64 7.74
CA TYR A 143 3.75 7.98 8.16
C TYR A 143 2.57 8.90 8.41
N SER A 144 2.86 9.98 9.12
CA SER A 144 1.97 11.11 9.37
C SER A 144 2.69 12.39 8.95
N ASP A 145 2.07 13.18 8.08
CA ASP A 145 2.52 14.54 7.74
C ASP A 145 1.45 15.59 8.14
N ARG A 146 1.66 16.85 7.76
CA ARG A 146 0.75 17.97 8.09
C ARG A 146 -0.66 17.83 7.51
N SER A 147 -0.81 17.13 6.40
CA SER A 147 -2.06 17.05 5.63
C SER A 147 -2.63 15.63 5.52
N TRP A 148 -1.79 14.62 5.69
CA TRP A 148 -2.11 13.22 5.41
C TRP A 148 -1.57 12.29 6.48
N VAL A 149 -2.22 11.13 6.58
CA VAL A 149 -1.60 9.90 7.07
C VAL A 149 -1.44 8.96 5.88
N GLY A 150 -0.34 8.21 5.84
CA GLY A 150 0.00 7.41 4.67
C GLY A 150 0.56 6.03 5.01
N LEU A 151 0.30 5.10 4.07
CA LEU A 151 0.83 3.74 4.07
C LEU A 151 1.65 3.56 2.79
N ILE A 152 2.89 3.08 2.94
CA ILE A 152 3.76 2.66 1.85
C ILE A 152 3.66 1.15 1.74
N MET A 153 3.28 0.65 0.56
CA MET A 153 2.96 -0.76 0.35
C MET A 153 3.60 -1.31 -0.92
N GLN A 154 3.74 -2.62 -0.96
CA GLN A 154 4.20 -3.37 -2.11
C GLN A 154 3.37 -4.64 -2.34
N PRO A 155 3.31 -5.14 -3.59
CA PRO A 155 3.85 -4.53 -4.82
C PRO A 155 2.95 -3.40 -5.34
N VAL A 156 3.46 -2.62 -6.31
CA VAL A 156 2.60 -1.79 -7.17
C VAL A 156 1.92 -2.71 -8.16
N ALA A 157 0.60 -2.84 -8.06
CA ALA A 157 -0.17 -3.71 -8.92
C ALA A 157 -0.39 -3.11 -10.32
N GLU A 158 -0.59 -3.99 -11.30
CA GLU A 158 -0.90 -3.60 -12.69
C GLU A 158 -2.31 -3.00 -12.76
N CYS A 159 -3.27 -3.67 -12.12
CA CYS A 159 -4.67 -3.26 -12.04
C CYS A 159 -5.40 -3.92 -10.87
N ASN A 160 -6.66 -3.55 -10.66
CA ASN A 160 -7.58 -4.31 -9.82
C ASN A 160 -8.32 -5.38 -10.65
N PHE A 161 -9.00 -6.30 -9.97
CA PHE A 161 -9.62 -7.44 -10.62
C PHE A 161 -10.84 -7.05 -11.45
N GLU A 162 -11.54 -5.97 -11.10
CA GLU A 162 -12.64 -5.41 -11.89
C GLU A 162 -12.17 -4.96 -13.29
N LEU A 163 -11.02 -4.28 -13.35
CA LEU A 163 -10.37 -3.90 -14.61
C LEU A 163 -9.81 -5.12 -15.35
N PHE A 164 -9.24 -6.09 -14.63
CA PHE A 164 -8.72 -7.33 -15.25
C PHE A 164 -9.81 -8.14 -15.95
N LEU A 165 -11.00 -8.24 -15.35
CA LEU A 165 -12.13 -8.96 -15.94
C LEU A 165 -12.70 -8.24 -17.18
N SER A 166 -12.65 -6.91 -17.22
CA SER A 166 -13.22 -6.10 -18.31
C SER A 166 -12.22 -5.74 -19.42
N ALA A 167 -10.93 -6.03 -19.22
CA ALA A 167 -9.86 -5.70 -20.17
C ALA A 167 -9.98 -6.48 -21.51
N GLU A 168 -10.09 -5.76 -22.62
CA GLU A 168 -10.20 -6.34 -23.97
C GLU A 168 -8.84 -6.77 -24.55
N ASP A 169 -7.76 -6.18 -24.06
CA ASP A 169 -6.38 -6.38 -24.51
C ASP A 169 -5.71 -7.63 -23.92
N ILE A 170 -6.31 -8.25 -22.90
CA ILE A 170 -5.84 -9.51 -22.32
C ILE A 170 -6.36 -10.69 -23.16
N ASN A 171 -5.44 -11.56 -23.58
CA ASN A 171 -5.79 -12.80 -24.27
C ASN A 171 -6.67 -13.70 -23.39
N GLU A 172 -7.77 -14.19 -23.95
CA GLU A 172 -8.77 -14.97 -23.20
C GLU A 172 -8.20 -16.25 -22.58
N ILE A 173 -7.28 -16.94 -23.26
CA ILE A 173 -6.65 -18.16 -22.74
C ILE A 173 -5.77 -17.83 -21.53
N ASP A 174 -5.00 -16.74 -21.60
CA ASP A 174 -4.19 -16.27 -20.47
C ASP A 174 -5.09 -15.84 -19.30
N ARG A 175 -6.19 -15.14 -19.58
CA ARG A 175 -7.18 -14.73 -18.57
C ARG A 175 -7.74 -15.94 -17.82
N GLN A 176 -8.24 -16.93 -18.55
CA GLN A 176 -8.81 -18.15 -17.98
C GLN A 176 -7.77 -18.95 -17.18
N THR A 177 -6.53 -18.99 -17.66
CA THR A 177 -5.43 -19.66 -16.94
C THR A 177 -5.15 -18.97 -15.61
N CYS A 178 -5.18 -17.64 -15.57
CA CYS A 178 -5.01 -16.87 -14.34
C CYS A 178 -6.19 -17.08 -13.39
N ILE A 179 -7.42 -16.92 -13.86
CA ILE A 179 -8.66 -17.07 -13.08
C ILE A 179 -8.70 -18.42 -12.36
N ARG A 180 -8.41 -19.53 -13.06
CA ARG A 180 -8.37 -20.88 -12.45
C ARG A 180 -7.43 -20.96 -11.24
N ARG A 181 -6.30 -20.25 -11.26
CA ARG A 181 -5.35 -20.20 -10.15
C ARG A 181 -5.83 -19.26 -9.05
N PHE A 182 -6.52 -18.17 -9.41
CA PHE A 182 -6.98 -17.15 -8.47
C PHE A 182 -8.00 -17.69 -7.46
N PHE A 183 -8.83 -18.67 -7.82
CA PHE A 183 -9.72 -19.36 -6.88
C PHE A 183 -8.97 -19.85 -5.63
N GLY A 184 -7.92 -20.66 -5.82
CA GLY A 184 -7.13 -21.19 -4.71
C GLY A 184 -6.33 -20.11 -3.98
N CYS A 185 -5.81 -19.12 -4.71
CA CYS A 185 -5.05 -18.01 -4.12
C CYS A 185 -5.92 -17.16 -3.18
N LEU A 186 -7.14 -16.83 -3.59
CA LEU A 186 -8.06 -16.03 -2.77
C LEU A 186 -8.64 -16.84 -1.61
N ALA A 187 -9.00 -18.10 -1.83
CA ALA A 187 -9.48 -18.98 -0.76
C ALA A 187 -8.44 -19.13 0.35
N THR A 188 -7.17 -19.36 -0.01
CA THR A 188 -6.06 -19.46 0.95
C THR A 188 -5.77 -18.12 1.63
N ALA A 189 -5.89 -17.00 0.93
CA ALA A 189 -5.74 -15.67 1.52
C ALA A 189 -6.82 -15.40 2.59
N VAL A 190 -8.08 -15.71 2.30
CA VAL A 190 -9.20 -15.50 3.23
C VAL A 190 -9.10 -16.45 4.44
N ASP A 191 -8.77 -17.73 4.21
CA ASP A 191 -8.51 -18.69 5.29
C ASP A 191 -7.38 -18.20 6.21
N TYR A 192 -6.28 -17.71 5.65
CA TYR A 192 -5.18 -17.10 6.41
C TYR A 192 -5.66 -15.93 7.28
N LEU A 193 -6.49 -15.03 6.76
CA LEU A 193 -7.05 -13.92 7.55
C LEU A 193 -7.87 -14.44 8.73
N HIS A 194 -8.72 -15.44 8.49
CA HIS A 194 -9.60 -16.01 9.50
C HIS A 194 -8.83 -16.72 10.62
N GLN A 195 -7.73 -17.41 10.27
CA GLN A 195 -6.80 -18.00 11.23
C GLN A 195 -6.07 -16.93 12.09
N HIS A 196 -5.83 -15.74 11.53
CA HIS A 196 -5.25 -14.59 12.25
C HIS A 196 -6.32 -13.72 12.94
N GLN A 197 -7.52 -14.26 13.10
CA GLN A 197 -8.63 -13.58 13.75
C GLN A 197 -9.02 -12.22 13.11
N ILE A 198 -8.86 -12.11 11.78
CA ILE A 198 -9.17 -10.90 11.00
C ILE A 198 -10.23 -11.20 9.94
N ARG A 199 -11.19 -10.28 9.79
CA ARG A 199 -12.31 -10.32 8.85
C ARG A 199 -12.11 -9.16 7.92
N HIS A 200 -12.15 -9.42 6.62
CA HIS A 200 -11.90 -8.38 5.63
C HIS A 200 -13.08 -7.40 5.52
N LYS A 201 -14.32 -7.92 5.52
CA LYS A 201 -15.60 -7.19 5.48
C LYS A 201 -15.92 -6.41 4.19
N ASP A 202 -14.97 -6.21 3.30
CA ASP A 202 -15.21 -5.57 1.99
C ASP A 202 -14.47 -6.27 0.85
N ILE A 203 -14.59 -7.61 0.77
CA ILE A 203 -14.06 -8.39 -0.36
C ILE A 203 -14.91 -8.11 -1.60
N LYS A 204 -14.27 -7.64 -2.67
CA LYS A 204 -14.87 -7.33 -3.97
C LYS A 204 -13.77 -7.21 -5.03
N PRO A 205 -14.08 -7.28 -6.33
CA PRO A 205 -13.09 -7.19 -7.41
C PRO A 205 -12.22 -5.92 -7.35
N ALA A 206 -12.78 -4.78 -6.95
CA ALA A 206 -12.02 -3.53 -6.76
C ALA A 206 -10.95 -3.60 -5.65
N ASN A 207 -11.09 -4.52 -4.67
CA ASN A 207 -10.15 -4.74 -3.56
C ASN A 207 -9.29 -6.00 -3.75
N ILE A 208 -9.29 -6.56 -4.96
CA ILE A 208 -8.39 -7.64 -5.38
C ILE A 208 -7.47 -7.04 -6.44
N LEU A 209 -6.17 -7.05 -6.19
CA LEU A 209 -5.16 -6.55 -7.12
C LEU A 209 -4.61 -7.69 -7.97
N VAL A 210 -4.30 -7.41 -9.23
CA VAL A 210 -3.61 -8.32 -10.14
C VAL A 210 -2.24 -7.76 -10.46
N ASN A 211 -1.21 -8.58 -10.32
CA ASN A 211 0.17 -8.23 -10.63
C ASN A 211 0.94 -9.49 -11.03
N ASN A 212 1.63 -9.49 -12.17
CA ASN A 212 2.45 -10.62 -12.63
C ASN A 212 1.73 -11.98 -12.57
N ARG A 213 0.47 -12.03 -13.05
CA ARG A 213 -0.38 -13.25 -13.03
C ARG A 213 -0.63 -13.82 -11.61
N ALA A 214 -0.53 -12.97 -10.58
CA ALA A 214 -0.89 -13.28 -9.20
C ALA A 214 -1.95 -12.30 -8.69
N VAL A 215 -2.70 -12.72 -7.67
CA VAL A 215 -3.70 -11.89 -6.97
C VAL A 215 -3.26 -11.54 -5.57
N LEU A 216 -3.62 -10.33 -5.14
CA LEU A 216 -3.40 -9.83 -3.78
C LEU A 216 -4.67 -9.16 -3.25
N LEU A 217 -5.09 -9.50 -2.03
CA LEU A 217 -6.12 -8.74 -1.31
C LEU A 217 -5.52 -7.45 -0.74
N THR A 218 -6.32 -6.38 -0.78
CA THR A 218 -5.96 -5.04 -0.29
C THR A 218 -7.15 -4.35 0.39
N ASP A 219 -6.93 -3.16 0.93
CA ASP A 219 -7.90 -2.30 1.60
C ASP A 219 -8.49 -2.88 2.89
N PHE A 220 -7.65 -2.93 3.94
CA PHE A 220 -8.04 -3.42 5.27
C PHE A 220 -8.66 -2.33 6.16
N GLY A 221 -9.01 -1.16 5.62
CA GLY A 221 -9.56 -0.04 6.41
C GLY A 221 -10.88 -0.35 7.10
N THR A 222 -11.69 -1.25 6.52
CA THR A 222 -12.96 -1.71 7.09
C THR A 222 -12.84 -3.03 7.87
N SER A 223 -11.66 -3.63 7.86
CA SER A 223 -11.39 -4.92 8.48
C SER A 223 -11.67 -4.90 9.99
N HIS A 224 -11.87 -6.08 10.55
CA HIS A 224 -12.11 -6.23 11.98
C HIS A 224 -11.29 -7.37 12.54
N ASN A 225 -10.43 -7.03 13.50
CA ASN A 225 -9.66 -7.97 14.29
C ASN A 225 -10.45 -8.27 15.58
N TRP A 226 -10.76 -9.54 15.82
CA TRP A 226 -11.46 -10.02 17.03
C TRP A 226 -10.54 -10.85 17.94
N SER A 227 -9.22 -10.68 17.86
CA SER A 227 -8.26 -11.40 18.71
C SER A 227 -8.54 -11.25 20.20
N ASP A 228 -9.07 -10.09 20.58
CA ASP A 228 -9.39 -9.73 21.97
C ASP A 228 -10.81 -10.17 22.38
N ASP A 229 -11.60 -10.71 21.43
CA ASP A 229 -12.96 -11.19 21.66
C ASP A 229 -13.00 -12.71 21.79
N THR A 230 -13.99 -13.21 22.54
CA THR A 230 -14.20 -14.67 22.70
C THR A 230 -14.67 -15.35 21.41
N ARG A 231 -15.29 -14.62 20.47
CA ARG A 231 -15.84 -15.15 19.22
C ARG A 231 -15.77 -14.08 18.12
N SER A 232 -15.74 -14.53 16.86
CA SER A 232 -15.84 -13.65 15.68
C SER A 232 -17.19 -12.93 15.55
N THR A 233 -18.22 -13.38 16.28
CA THR A 233 -19.57 -12.83 16.18
C THR A 233 -19.66 -11.42 16.75
N SER A 234 -20.08 -10.48 15.89
CA SER A 234 -20.36 -9.09 16.27
C SER A 234 -21.80 -8.71 15.94
N ASN A 235 -22.45 -7.97 16.84
CA ASN A 235 -23.82 -7.46 16.68
C ASN A 235 -23.84 -5.94 16.43
N GLY A 236 -24.91 -5.43 15.80
CA GLY A 236 -25.12 -3.99 15.56
C GLY A 236 -25.07 -3.59 14.08
N THR A 237 -25.14 -2.29 13.79
CA THR A 237 -25.15 -1.77 12.39
C THR A 237 -23.76 -1.86 11.77
N SER A 238 -23.62 -2.48 10.59
CA SER A 238 -22.37 -2.45 9.82
C SER A 238 -22.36 -1.15 9.04
N MET A 239 -21.28 -0.38 9.16
CA MET A 239 -21.03 0.75 8.29
C MET A 239 -19.90 0.38 7.33
N GLY A 240 -20.07 0.70 6.04
CA GLY A 240 -19.05 0.50 5.01
C GLY A 240 -19.00 -0.93 4.45
N PHE A 241 -20.00 -1.29 3.65
CA PHE A 241 -19.99 -2.52 2.84
C PHE A 241 -20.52 -2.23 1.43
N THR A 242 -20.05 -3.00 0.46
CA THR A 242 -20.53 -2.91 -0.92
C THR A 242 -21.75 -3.80 -1.12
N LYS A 243 -22.93 -3.21 -1.38
CA LYS A 243 -24.23 -3.92 -1.41
C LYS A 243 -24.23 -5.21 -2.24
N ARG A 244 -23.59 -5.21 -3.42
CA ARG A 244 -23.54 -6.37 -4.34
C ARG A 244 -22.86 -7.59 -3.73
N TYR A 245 -21.82 -7.40 -2.91
CA TYR A 245 -21.00 -8.47 -2.32
C TYR A 245 -21.36 -8.71 -0.85
N CYS A 246 -22.39 -8.04 -0.33
CA CYS A 246 -22.75 -8.05 1.07
C CYS A 246 -23.61 -9.28 1.40
N ALA A 247 -23.23 -10.02 2.43
CA ALA A 247 -24.00 -11.16 2.91
C ALA A 247 -25.37 -10.73 3.46
N PRO A 248 -26.43 -11.55 3.32
CA PRO A 248 -27.78 -11.18 3.75
C PRO A 248 -27.87 -10.87 5.25
N GLU A 249 -27.15 -11.61 6.11
CA GLU A 249 -27.05 -11.33 7.53
C GLU A 249 -26.33 -10.00 7.82
N VAL A 250 -25.42 -9.61 6.93
CA VAL A 250 -24.73 -8.33 7.03
C VAL A 250 -25.69 -7.19 6.70
N ALA A 251 -26.41 -7.30 5.59
CA ALA A 251 -27.41 -6.34 5.14
C ALA A 251 -28.58 -6.19 6.13
N GLY A 252 -29.04 -7.30 6.71
CA GLY A 252 -30.15 -7.35 7.67
C GLY A 252 -29.80 -6.90 9.09
N CYS A 253 -28.57 -6.44 9.34
CA CYS A 253 -28.10 -6.09 10.69
C CYS A 253 -28.18 -7.21 11.73
N GLY A 254 -28.05 -8.45 11.27
CA GLY A 254 -27.97 -9.63 12.12
C GLY A 254 -26.58 -9.82 12.75
N SER A 255 -26.43 -10.95 13.45
CA SER A 255 -25.14 -11.45 13.92
C SER A 255 -24.25 -11.79 12.74
N ARG A 256 -23.03 -11.24 12.69
CA ARG A 256 -22.08 -11.45 11.59
C ARG A 256 -20.80 -12.06 12.11
N ASN A 257 -20.24 -13.01 11.38
CA ASN A 257 -18.94 -13.65 11.67
C ASN A 257 -18.12 -13.77 10.36
N GLN A 258 -17.16 -14.69 10.31
CA GLN A 258 -16.31 -14.97 9.14
C GLN A 258 -17.09 -15.38 7.87
N SER A 259 -18.29 -15.93 8.00
CA SER A 259 -19.15 -16.34 6.86
C SER A 259 -19.45 -15.18 5.91
N GLY A 260 -19.46 -13.94 6.40
CA GLY A 260 -19.65 -12.76 5.57
C GLY A 260 -18.56 -12.63 4.50
N ASP A 261 -17.30 -12.90 4.85
CA ASP A 261 -16.20 -12.88 3.88
C ASP A 261 -16.32 -14.04 2.88
N VAL A 262 -16.77 -15.21 3.33
CA VAL A 262 -17.01 -16.39 2.47
C VAL A 262 -18.11 -16.10 1.45
N TRP A 263 -19.18 -15.43 1.86
CA TRP A 263 -20.23 -14.96 0.96
C TRP A 263 -19.68 -13.97 -0.08
N SER A 264 -18.96 -12.93 0.37
CA SER A 264 -18.37 -11.95 -0.53
C SER A 264 -17.42 -12.58 -1.54
N LEU A 265 -16.60 -13.56 -1.10
CA LEU A 265 -15.73 -14.35 -1.97
C LEU A 265 -16.54 -15.20 -2.97
N GLY A 266 -17.64 -15.81 -2.54
CA GLY A 266 -18.56 -16.53 -3.42
C GLY A 266 -19.16 -15.64 -4.52
N CYS A 267 -19.53 -14.39 -4.18
CA CYS A 267 -19.96 -13.42 -5.18
C CYS A 267 -18.85 -13.08 -6.19
N VAL A 268 -17.60 -12.90 -5.73
CA VAL A 268 -16.45 -12.70 -6.63
C VAL A 268 -16.26 -13.90 -7.56
N PHE A 269 -16.39 -15.12 -7.04
CA PHE A 269 -16.27 -16.35 -7.83
C PHE A 269 -17.36 -16.54 -8.87
N LEU A 270 -18.54 -15.94 -8.69
CA LEU A 270 -19.60 -15.95 -9.71
C LEU A 270 -19.33 -14.97 -10.86
N GLU A 271 -18.48 -13.95 -10.64
CA GLU A 271 -18.07 -13.00 -11.68
C GLU A 271 -16.83 -13.46 -12.47
N MET A 272 -16.17 -14.53 -12.01
CA MET A 272 -15.01 -15.17 -12.67
C MET A 272 -15.42 -16.13 -13.78
#